data_AF-A0A7C4ZFY2-F1
#
_entry.id   AF-A0A7C4ZFY2-F1
#
_cell.length_a   1.000
_cell.length_b   1.000
_cell.length_c   1.000
_cell.angle_alpha   90.00
_cell.angle_beta   90.00
_cell.angle_gamma   90.00
#
_symmetry.space_group_name_H-M   'P 1'
#
loop_
_entity.id
_entity.type
_entity.pdbx_description
1 polymer ?
#
loop_
_entity_poly.entity_id
_entity_poly.type
_entity_poly.pdbx_seq_one_letter_code
_entity_poly.pdbx_strand_id
1 'polypeptide(L)' 'MTIALVLGTRPQIIKSAPIIYEAIRKSLDIRVIHTGQHYDYDLSKTFFSELNLPDPMHIRLQR' A
#
# COMPACT_ATOMS: atom_id res chain seq x y z
N MET A 1 -8.60 -4.02 -16.87
CA MET A 1 -7.33 -4.65 -16.45
C MET A 1 -7.10 -4.26 -15.00
N THR A 2 -6.96 -5.23 -14.10
CA THR A 2 -6.78 -4.98 -12.66
C THR A 2 -5.30 -5.13 -12.31
N ILE A 3 -4.75 -4.19 -11.54
CA ILE A 3 -3.35 -4.15 -11.14
C ILE A 3 -3.27 -4.41 -9.64
N ALA A 4 -2.57 -5.46 -9.23
CA ALA A 4 -2.30 -5.73 -7.82
C ALA A 4 -0.88 -5.25 -7.46
N LEU A 5 -0.79 -4.37 -6.46
CA LEU A 5 0.47 -3.84 -5.94
C LEU A 5 0.73 -4.44 -4.56
N VAL A 6 1.65 -5.39 -4.46
CA VAL A 6 1.97 -6.10 -3.21
C VAL A 6 3.19 -5.47 -2.55
N LEU A 7 3.06 -5.07 -1.29
CA LEU A 7 4.08 -4.37 -0.49
C LEU A 7 4.18 -5.04 0.90
N GLY A 8 5.35 -5.03 1.51
CA GLY A 8 5.57 -5.62 2.84
C GLY A 8 6.48 -4.81 3.77
N THR A 9 7.09 -3.73 3.28
CA THR A 9 8.04 -2.92 4.05
C THR A 9 7.78 -1.42 3.88
N ARG A 10 8.20 -0.63 4.87
CA ARG A 10 8.10 0.85 4.83
C ARG A 10 8.75 1.48 3.60
N PRO A 11 9.99 1.12 3.17
CA PRO A 11 10.59 1.68 1.97
C PRO A 11 9.80 1.38 0.69
N GLN A 12 9.09 0.25 0.63
CA GLN A 12 8.24 -0.09 -0.51
C GLN A 12 7.02 0.83 -0.57
N ILE A 13 6.36 1.10 0.56
CA ILE A 13 5.21 2.03 0.63
C ILE A 13 5.63 3.43 0.13
N ILE A 14 6.73 3.97 0.65
CA ILE A 14 7.24 5.30 0.29
C ILE A 14 7.55 5.39 -1.20
N LYS A 15 8.25 4.39 -1.75
CA LYS A 15 8.64 4.38 -3.18
C LYS A 15 7.47 4.13 -4.13
N SER A 16 6.42 3.46 -3.65
CA SER A 16 5.24 3.14 -4.45
C SER A 16 4.18 4.24 -4.46
N ALA A 17 4.22 5.20 -3.53
CA ALA A 17 3.31 6.34 -3.49
C ALA A 17 3.07 7.01 -4.86
N PRO A 18 4.10 7.43 -5.63
CA PRO A 18 3.89 8.07 -6.94
C PRO A 18 3.18 7.15 -7.95
N ILE A 19 3.41 5.84 -7.90
CA ILE A 19 2.75 4.87 -8.78
C ILE A 19 1.26 4.78 -8.44
N ILE A 20 0.92 4.73 -7.15
CA ILE A 20 -0.47 4.70 -6.67
C ILE A 20 -1.19 5.98 -7.11
N TYR A 21 -0.54 7.14 -6.95
CA TYR A 21 -1.09 8.43 -7.40
C TYR A 21 -1.39 8.46 -8.90
N GLU A 22 -0.45 8.07 -9.74
CA GLU A 22 -0.66 8.04 -11.19
C GLU A 22 -1.74 7.05 -11.61
N ALA A 23 -1.83 5.90 -10.93
CA ALA A 23 -2.89 4.93 -11.18
C ALA A 23 -4.27 5.49 -10.85
N ILE A 24 -4.42 6.18 -9.71
CA ILE A 24 -5.66 6.87 -9.33
C ILE A 24 -6.00 7.97 -10.34
N ARG A 25 -5.03 8.83 -10.71
CA ARG A 25 -5.23 9.90 -11.71
C ARG A 25 -5.71 9.37 -13.06
N LYS A 26 -5.23 8.20 -13.47
CA LYS A 26 -5.64 7.52 -14.72
C LYS A 26 -6.89 6.66 -14.57
N SER A 27 -7.54 6.65 -13.40
CA SER A 27 -8.71 5.80 -13.10
C SER A 27 -8.44 4.31 -13.36
N LEU A 28 -7.23 3.85 -13.07
CA LEU A 28 -6.88 2.43 -13.14
C LEU A 28 -7.41 1.69 -11.92
N ASP A 29 -7.91 0.47 -12.13
CA ASP A 29 -8.27 -0.45 -11.05
C ASP A 29 -7.00 -1.02 -10.39
N ILE A 30 -6.44 -0.25 -9.45
CA ILE A 30 -5.28 -0.62 -8.65
C ILE A 30 -5.72 -1.08 -7.25
N ARG A 31 -5.21 -2.23 -6.82
CA ARG A 31 -5.40 -2.76 -5.47
C ARG A 31 -4.06 -2.83 -4.75
N VAL A 32 -3.93 -2.10 -3.65
CA VAL A 32 -2.73 -2.13 -2.81
C VAL A 32 -2.90 -3.22 -1.74
N ILE A 33 -1.99 -4.19 -1.73
CA ILE A 33 -1.98 -5.32 -0.81
C ILE A 33 -0.77 -5.20 0.09
N HIS A 34 -0.97 -5.10 1.40
CA HIS A 34 0.10 -5.08 2.37
C HIS A 34 0.23 -6.46 3.07
N THR A 35 1.41 -7.08 2.99
CA THR A 35 1.65 -8.47 3.44
C THR A 35 1.90 -8.62 4.94
N GLY A 36 2.07 -7.50 5.66
CA GLY A 36 2.24 -7.52 7.12
C GLY A 36 3.61 -8.03 7.61
N GLN A 37 4.65 -8.00 6.76
CA GLN A 37 6.00 -8.45 7.15
C GLN A 37 6.73 -7.53 8.15
N HIS A 38 6.13 -6.41 8.55
CA HIS A 38 6.50 -5.61 9.72
C HIS A 38 5.23 -5.31 10.53
N TYR A 39 5.08 -5.98 11.67
CA TYR A 39 3.95 -5.81 12.59
C TYR A 39 4.20 -4.60 13.50
N ASP A 40 4.20 -3.40 12.92
CA ASP A 40 3.75 -2.20 13.63
C ASP A 40 2.64 -1.61 12.77
N TYR A 41 1.46 -2.17 12.95
CA TYR A 41 0.22 -1.75 12.28
C TYR A 41 -0.02 -0.24 12.46
N ASP A 42 0.30 0.27 13.65
CA ASP A 42 0.18 1.68 13.99
C ASP A 42 1.19 2.55 13.23
N LEU A 43 2.43 2.06 13.02
CA LEU A 43 3.45 2.82 12.30
C LEU A 43 3.19 2.85 10.78
N SER A 44 2.79 1.72 10.19
CA SER A 44 2.43 1.68 8.76
C SER A 44 1.24 2.58 8.46
N LYS A 45 0.21 2.59 9.32
CA LYS A 45 -0.98 3.45 9.16
C LYS A 45 -0.63 4.93 9.16
N THR A 46 0.31 5.36 10.02
CA THR A 46 0.83 6.73 10.02
C THR A 46 1.36 7.13 8.65
N PHE A 47 2.12 6.27 7.96
CA PHE A 47 2.66 6.61 6.64
C PHE A 47 1.60 6.71 5.53
N PHE A 48 0.59 5.83 5.53
CA PHE A 48 -0.52 5.97 4.57
C PHE A 48 -1.27 7.29 4.80
N SER A 49 -1.48 7.66 6.07
CA SER A 49 -2.10 8.94 6.44
C SER A 49 -1.22 10.15 6.06
N GLU A 50 0.06 10.14 6.40
CA GLU A 50 1.00 11.23 6.08
C GLU A 50 1.17 11.42 4.58
N LEU A 51 1.18 10.31 3.83
CA LEU A 51 1.32 10.32 2.38
C LEU A 51 -0.02 10.48 1.66
N ASN A 52 -1.14 10.70 2.34
CA ASN A 52 -2.50 10.78 1.76
C ASN A 52 -2.81 9.63 0.78
N LEU A 53 -2.37 8.42 1.11
CA LEU A 53 -2.63 7.21 0.34
C LEU A 53 -3.90 6.52 0.83
N PRO A 54 -4.67 5.85 -0.05
CA PRO A 54 -5.82 5.06 0.36
C PRO A 54 -5.41 3.90 1.28
N ASP A 55 -6.30 3.53 2.19
CA ASP A 55 -6.08 2.39 3.10
C ASP A 55 -5.82 1.10 2.29
N PRO A 56 -4.74 0.36 2.60
CA PRO A 56 -4.40 -0.85 1.87
C PRO A 56 -5.33 -2.02 2.26
N MET A 57 -5.50 -2.97 1.33
CA MET A 57 -6.06 -4.27 1.66
C MET A 57 -5.04 -5.05 2.49
N HIS A 58 -5.40 -5.37 3.73
CA HIS A 58 -4.55 -6.16 4.61
C HIS A 58 -4.74 -7.66 4.39
N ILE A 59 -3.67 -8.35 3.98
CA ILE A 59 -3.61 -9.81 3.98
C ILE A 59 -2.60 -10.22 5.04
N ARG A 60 -3.10 -10.81 6.14
CA ARG A 60 -2.25 -11.47 7.13
C ARG A 60 -1.78 -12.79 6.53
N LEU A 61 -0.52 -12.84 6.09
CA LEU A 61 0.15 -14.10 5.85
C LEU A 61 0.43 -14.74 7.22
N GLN A 62 -0.54 -15.47 7.76
CA GLN A 62 -0.32 -16.34 8.90
C GLN A 62 0.79 -17.33 8.52
N ARG A 63 1.88 -17.32 9.28
CA ARG A 63 2.68 -18.53 9.47
C ARG A 63 2.07 -19.29 10.63
#